data_AF-A0A4Q7QTV9-F1
#
_entry.id   AF-A0A4Q7QTV9-F1
#
_cell.length_a   1.000
_cell.length_b   1.000
_cell.length_c   1.000
_cell.angle_alpha   90.00
_cell.angle_beta   90.00
_cell.angle_gamma   90.00
#
_symmetry.space_group_name_H-M   'P 1'
#
loop_
_entity.id
_entity.type
_entity.pdbx_description
1 polymer ?
#
loop_
_entity_poly.entity_id
_entity_poly.type
_entity_poly.pdbx_seq_one_letter_code
_entity_poly.pdbx_strand_id
1 'polypeptide(L)' 'MITRFLIILVVLFLTACQDHENRVYVHWGEAGENVVERLSENGIDYKLKNGEVYIPRDQLKKATYCCT' A
#
# COMPACT_ATOMS: atom_id res chain seq x y z
N MET A 1 -28.22 24.28 -6.37
CA MET A 1 -27.73 23.64 -5.13
C MET A 1 -27.16 22.25 -5.41
N ILE A 2 -27.88 21.38 -6.14
CA ILE A 2 -27.45 20.03 -6.56
C ILE A 2 -26.16 20.01 -7.41
N THR A 3 -26.02 20.94 -8.36
CA THR A 3 -24.85 21.04 -9.25
C THR A 3 -23.54 21.33 -8.51
N ARG A 4 -23.58 22.11 -7.42
CA ARG A 4 -22.40 22.36 -6.57
C ARG A 4 -21.98 21.10 -5.80
N PHE A 5 -22.94 20.28 -5.40
CA PHE A 5 -22.71 19.04 -4.69
C PHE A 5 -22.04 17.98 -5.58
N LEU A 6 -22.46 17.89 -6.84
CA LEU A 6 -21.85 17.00 -7.84
C LEU A 6 -20.38 17.37 -8.13
N ILE A 7 -20.06 18.67 -8.19
CA ILE A 7 -18.69 19.13 -8.44
C ILE A 7 -17.76 18.74 -7.28
N ILE A 8 -18.21 18.89 -6.02
CA ILE A 8 -17.43 18.49 -4.84
C ILE A 8 -17.16 16.98 -4.86
N LEU A 9 -18.17 16.18 -5.24
CA LEU A 9 -18.06 14.74 -5.33
C LEU A 9 -17.03 14.29 -6.39
N VAL A 10 -17.02 14.94 -7.56
CA VAL A 10 -16.02 14.68 -8.61
C VAL A 10 -14.62 15.08 -8.18
N VAL A 11 -14.46 16.22 -7.49
CA VAL A 11 -13.14 16.66 -6.98
C VAL A 11 -12.60 15.68 -5.93
N LEU A 12 -13.44 15.16 -5.05
CA LEU A 12 -13.04 14.15 -4.06
C LEU A 12 -12.55 12.84 -4.71
N PHE A 13 -13.24 12.37 -5.76
CA PHE A 13 -12.81 11.20 -6.51
C PHE A 13 -11.48 11.41 -7.24
N LEU A 14 -11.22 12.61 -7.76
CA LEU A 14 -9.95 12.92 -8.44
C LEU A 14 -8.76 12.98 -7.46
N THR A 15 -8.98 13.37 -6.20
CA THR A 15 -7.91 13.39 -5.17
C THR A 15 -7.55 12.00 -4.63
N ALA A 16 -8.35 10.97 -4.89
CA ALA A 16 -8.10 9.62 -4.41
C ALA A 16 -7.02 8.86 -5.21
N CYS A 17 -6.65 9.35 -6.39
CA CYS A 17 -5.46 8.88 -7.10
C CYS A 17 -4.20 9.46 -6.44
N GLN A 18 -3.79 8.88 -5.31
CA GLN A 18 -2.49 9.18 -4.73
C GLN A 18 -1.41 8.50 -5.56
N ASP A 19 -0.52 9.29 -6.14
CA ASP A 19 0.59 8.78 -6.93
C ASP A 19 1.55 7.97 -6.05
N HIS A 20 1.78 6.72 -6.44
CA HIS A 20 2.63 5.80 -5.72
C HIS A 20 4.13 5.99 -6.01
N GLU A 21 4.48 6.89 -6.93
CA GLU A 21 5.85 7.13 -7.41
C GLU A 21 6.83 7.51 -6.27
N ASN A 22 6.37 8.22 -5.24
CA ASN A 22 7.19 8.67 -4.11
C ASN A 22 7.04 7.83 -2.83
N ARG A 23 6.49 6.60 -2.92
CA ARG A 23 6.33 5.77 -1.73
C ARG A 23 7.68 5.35 -1.13
N VAL A 24 7.83 5.61 0.18
CA VAL A 24 8.98 5.16 0.97
C VAL A 24 8.80 3.70 1.34
N TYR A 25 9.74 2.86 0.94
CA TYR A 25 9.79 1.45 1.31
C TYR A 25 10.69 1.25 2.52
N VAL A 26 10.25 0.42 3.47
CA VAL A 26 11.00 0.06 4.68
C VAL A 26 11.31 -1.43 4.67
N HIS A 27 12.43 -1.81 5.28
CA HIS A 27 12.79 -3.21 5.44
C HIS A 27 11.76 -3.92 6.32
N TRP A 28 11.30 -5.09 5.86
CA TRP A 28 10.33 -5.93 6.57
C TRP A 28 10.99 -7.17 7.16
N GLY A 29 11.78 -7.89 6.35
CA GLY A 29 12.47 -9.11 6.76
C GLY A 29 12.89 -9.95 5.56
N GLU A 30 13.35 -11.17 5.83
CA GLU A 30 13.80 -12.12 4.80
C GLU A 30 12.64 -12.59 3.91
N ALA A 31 12.95 -12.84 2.65
CA ALA A 31 11.99 -13.37 1.67
C ALA A 31 11.81 -14.88 1.85
N GLY A 32 10.76 -15.27 2.58
CA GLY A 32 10.19 -16.62 2.54
C GLY A 32 8.97 -16.67 1.61
N GLU A 33 8.74 -17.82 0.96
CA GLU A 33 7.54 -18.03 0.11
C GLU A 33 6.24 -17.68 0.87
N ASN A 34 6.15 -18.12 2.12
CA ASN A 34 5.01 -17.85 3.01
C ASN A 34 4.86 -16.37 3.38
N VAL A 35 5.94 -15.59 3.45
CA VAL A 35 5.90 -14.15 3.77
C VAL A 35 5.34 -13.38 2.58
N VAL A 36 5.85 -13.67 1.39
CA VAL A 36 5.43 -12.98 0.15
C VAL A 36 3.97 -13.30 -0.17
N GLU A 37 3.57 -14.55 -0.02
CA GLU A 37 2.17 -14.99 -0.20
C GLU A 37 1.22 -14.23 0.74
N ARG A 38 1.49 -14.22 2.05
CA ARG A 38 0.67 -13.50 3.05
C ARG A 38 0.53 -12.02 2.72
N LEU A 39 1.61 -11.35 2.33
CA LEU A 39 1.59 -9.94 1.95
C LEU A 39 0.71 -9.70 0.71
N SER A 40 0.88 -10.55 -0.32
CA SER A 40 0.10 -10.47 -1.55
C SER A 40 -1.39 -10.70 -1.32
N GLU A 41 -1.76 -11.74 -0.56
CA GLU A 41 -3.16 -12.07 -0.24
C GLU A 41 -3.86 -10.96 0.53
N ASN A 42 -3.11 -10.22 1.36
CA ASN A 42 -3.64 -9.10 2.12
C ASN A 42 -3.60 -7.78 1.35
N GLY A 43 -3.21 -7.77 0.08
CA GLY A 43 -3.09 -6.56 -0.73
C GLY A 43 -2.10 -5.57 -0.11
N ILE A 44 -0.93 -6.07 0.27
CA ILE A 44 0.22 -5.27 0.69
C ILE A 44 1.26 -5.33 -0.43
N ASP A 45 1.66 -4.16 -0.91
CA ASP A 45 2.71 -4.07 -1.92
C ASP A 45 4.06 -4.43 -1.30
N TYR A 46 4.96 -5.01 -2.09
CA TYR A 46 6.30 -5.33 -1.64
C TYR A 46 7.33 -5.19 -2.76
N LYS A 47 8.60 -5.10 -2.37
CA LYS A 47 9.77 -5.17 -3.25
C LYS A 47 10.73 -6.22 -2.71
N LEU A 48 11.26 -7.05 -3.60
CA LEU A 48 12.33 -8.00 -3.30
C LEU A 48 13.67 -7.40 -3.71
N LYS A 49 14.63 -7.37 -2.79
CA LYS A 49 16.00 -6.92 -3.07
C LYS A 49 16.98 -7.74 -2.26
N ASN A 50 17.88 -8.48 -2.93
CA ASN A 50 18.90 -9.32 -2.30
C ASN A 50 18.33 -10.35 -1.30
N GLY A 51 17.20 -10.97 -1.60
CA GLY A 51 16.55 -11.93 -0.69
C GLY A 51 15.79 -11.28 0.47
N GLU A 52 15.71 -9.95 0.52
CA GLU A 52 15.00 -9.21 1.56
C GLU A 52 13.71 -8.59 0.99
N VAL A 53 12.68 -8.55 1.83
CA VAL A 53 11.38 -7.94 1.57
C VAL A 53 11.35 -6.53 2.11
N TYR A 54 10.84 -5.62 1.29
CA TYR A 54 10.57 -4.24 1.67
C TYR A 54 9.11 -3.92 1.38
N ILE A 55 8.41 -3.30 2.34
CA ILE A 55 7.01 -2.89 2.19
C ILE A 55 6.87 -1.37 2.25
N PRO A 56 5.82 -0.78 1.67
CA PRO A 56 5.53 0.64 1.83
C PRO A 56 5.34 1.01 3.31
N ARG A 57 5.96 2.11 3.75
CA ARG A 57 5.88 2.60 5.14
C ARG A 57 4.44 2.84 5.59
N ASP A 58 3.58 3.32 4.69
CA ASP A 58 2.15 3.56 4.90
C ASP A 58 1.34 2.27 5.14
N GLN A 59 1.85 1.12 4.70
CA GLN A 59 1.22 -0.19 4.89
C GLN A 59 1.78 -0.98 6.07
N LEU A 60 2.78 -0.44 6.79
CA LEU A 60 3.44 -1.12 7.91
C LEU A 60 2.47 -1.58 9.00
N LYS A 61 1.48 -0.74 9.35
CA LYS A 61 0.44 -1.09 10.34
C LYS A 61 -0.42 -2.26 9.87
N LYS A 62 -0.80 -2.27 8.60
CA LYS A 62 -1.60 -3.34 7.99
C LYS A 62 -0.81 -4.65 7.97
N ALA A 63 0.45 -4.58 7.54
CA ALA A 63 1.37 -5.72 7.55
C ALA A 63 1.59 -6.29 8.95
N THR A 64 1.78 -5.43 9.95
CA THR A 64 1.93 -5.86 11.36
C THR A 64 0.66 -6.51 11.90
N TYR A 65 -0.52 -6.14 11.39
CA TYR A 65 -1.78 -6.71 11.86
C TYR A 65 -2.10 -8.07 11.22
N CYS A 66 -1.84 -8.24 9.92
CA CYS A 66 -2.20 -9.46 9.18
C CYS A 66 -1.09 -10.50 9.09
N CYS A 67 0.16 -10.05 9.11
CA CYS A 67 1.23 -10.73 8.38
C CYS A 67 2.50 -10.97 9.22
N THR A 68 2.51 -10.56 10.49
CA THR A 68 3.29 -11.22 11.54
C THR A 68 2.61 -12.53 11.90
#